data_AF-B1KCF5-F1
#
_entry.id   AF-B1KCF5-F1
#
_cell.length_a   1.000
_cell.length_b   1.000
_cell.length_c   1.000
_cell.angle_alpha   90.00
_cell.angle_beta   90.00
_cell.angle_gamma   90.00
#
_symmetry.space_group_name_H-M   'P 1'
#
loop_
_entity.id
_entity.type
_entity.pdbx_description
1 polymer ?
#
loop_
_entity_poly.entity_id
_entity_poly.type
_entity_poly.pdbx_seq_one_letter_code
_entity_poly.pdbx_strand_id
1 'polypeptide(L)'
;MPDTPIVIVEHARRRTAQVRAGDVPTAMRDGPKWVCRIVPDHAQSSREGHRSMARTAEMLGRLKPASVVLTDAAPSDGGSLVRSSTDGAGRCRAYAHLCADRILEMVGMPAVGPWLDEHDAWWPGAYELPLLEQLSANDSPLHDLFGASATVHLLMSLTEVDGTALVTESDDGIERPFRIPAGVDTIHFAPVCIRGPAAQWRETLVTAFDSVRHLVGLRSTRPFYL
;
A
#
# COMPACT_ATOMS: atom_id res chain seq x y z
N MET A 1 -15.24 9.98 -13.22
CA MET A 1 -15.01 8.61 -12.72
C MET A 1 -16.21 7.73 -13.03
N PRO A 2 -16.05 6.41 -13.29
CA PRO A 2 -14.82 5.65 -13.01
C PRO A 2 -14.26 4.91 -14.23
N ASP A 3 -12.96 5.08 -14.48
CA ASP A 3 -12.19 4.21 -15.38
C ASP A 3 -11.76 2.90 -14.71
N THR A 4 -12.06 2.72 -13.41
CA THR A 4 -11.77 1.46 -12.69
C THR A 4 -13.02 0.57 -12.62
N PRO A 5 -12.98 -0.65 -13.17
CA PRO A 5 -14.08 -1.60 -13.10
C PRO A 5 -14.52 -1.89 -11.66
N ILE A 6 -15.84 -1.83 -11.39
CA ILE A 6 -16.45 -2.10 -10.07
C ILE A 6 -15.98 -3.45 -9.50
N VAL A 7 -15.83 -4.46 -10.37
CA VAL A 7 -15.37 -5.81 -9.98
C VAL A 7 -13.96 -5.77 -9.37
N ILE A 8 -13.06 -4.92 -9.87
CA ILE A 8 -11.70 -4.79 -9.33
C ILE A 8 -11.75 -4.18 -7.93
N VAL A 9 -12.60 -3.16 -7.74
CA VAL A 9 -12.77 -2.50 -6.43
C VAL A 9 -13.33 -3.46 -5.38
N GLU A 10 -14.38 -4.20 -5.73
CA GLU A 10 -14.98 -5.18 -4.81
C GLU A 10 -14.03 -6.33 -4.47
N HIS A 11 -13.24 -6.80 -5.45
CA HIS A 11 -12.20 -7.79 -5.19
C HIS A 11 -11.10 -7.25 -4.26
N ALA A 12 -10.70 -5.99 -4.42
CA ALA A 12 -9.73 -5.35 -3.52
C ALA A 12 -10.27 -5.22 -2.09
N ARG A 13 -11.53 -4.80 -1.92
CA ARG A 13 -12.17 -4.71 -0.60
C ARG A 13 -12.26 -6.06 0.10
N ARG A 14 -12.70 -7.10 -0.62
CA ARG A 14 -12.71 -8.47 -0.10
C ARG A 14 -11.31 -8.91 0.32
N ARG A 15 -10.30 -8.60 -0.49
CA ARG A 15 -8.92 -8.96 -0.18
C ARG A 15 -8.39 -8.24 1.06
N THR A 16 -8.70 -6.96 1.24
CA THR A 16 -8.37 -6.23 2.49
C THR A 16 -9.00 -6.90 3.71
N ALA A 17 -10.26 -7.35 3.61
CA ALA A 17 -10.90 -8.07 4.71
C ALA A 17 -10.23 -9.42 5.03
N GLN A 18 -9.73 -10.13 4.00
CA GLN A 18 -8.92 -11.35 4.18
C GLN A 18 -7.58 -11.05 4.86
N VAL A 19 -6.90 -9.97 4.46
CA VAL A 19 -5.65 -9.54 5.11
C VAL A 19 -5.88 -9.27 6.59
N ARG A 20 -6.94 -8.54 6.94
CA ARG A 20 -7.34 -8.30 8.34
C ARG A 20 -7.64 -9.60 9.09
N ALA A 21 -8.27 -10.57 8.43
CA ALA A 21 -8.57 -11.87 9.02
C ALA A 21 -7.34 -12.80 9.15
N GLY A 22 -6.16 -12.35 8.72
CA GLY A 22 -4.94 -13.16 8.73
C GLY A 22 -4.81 -14.17 7.58
N ASP A 23 -5.68 -14.10 6.57
CA ASP A 23 -5.61 -14.88 5.33
C ASP A 23 -4.58 -14.25 4.38
N VAL A 24 -3.32 -14.32 4.79
CA VAL A 24 -2.15 -13.73 4.14
C VAL A 24 -1.10 -14.80 3.85
N PRO A 25 -0.25 -14.62 2.81
CA PRO A 25 0.76 -15.61 2.44
C PRO A 25 1.88 -15.76 3.47
N THR A 26 1.97 -14.86 4.46
CA THR A 26 2.90 -14.96 5.59
C THR A 26 2.28 -14.33 6.83
N ALA A 27 2.50 -14.92 8.00
CA ALA A 27 2.01 -14.37 9.27
C ALA A 27 2.56 -12.95 9.50
N MET A 28 1.66 -12.02 9.81
CA MET A 28 2.01 -10.63 10.12
C MET A 28 1.82 -10.37 11.61
N ARG A 29 2.49 -9.33 12.12
CA ARG A 29 2.24 -8.85 13.49
C ARG A 29 0.87 -8.15 13.56
N ASP A 30 0.35 -8.09 14.77
CA ASP A 30 -0.92 -7.41 15.08
C ASP A 30 -0.76 -5.88 14.99
N GLY A 31 -1.81 -5.20 14.54
CA GLY A 31 -1.85 -3.73 14.45
C GLY A 31 -2.04 -3.22 13.02
N PRO A 32 -2.05 -1.89 12.84
CA PRO A 32 -2.39 -1.24 11.58
C PRO A 32 -1.63 -1.78 10.38
N LYS A 33 -2.35 -1.97 9.27
CA LYS A 33 -1.80 -2.45 7.99
C LYS A 33 -2.24 -1.53 6.87
N TRP A 34 -1.28 -1.07 6.09
CA TRP A 34 -1.51 -0.51 4.77
C TRP A 34 -1.47 -1.64 3.74
N VAL A 35 -2.56 -1.81 3.01
CA VAL A 35 -2.74 -2.80 1.95
C VAL A 35 -2.79 -2.05 0.62
N CYS A 36 -1.93 -2.43 -0.31
CA CYS A 36 -1.87 -1.86 -1.64
C CYS A 36 -1.83 -2.96 -2.68
N ARG A 37 -2.72 -2.88 -3.66
CA ARG A 37 -2.78 -3.80 -4.79
C ARG A 37 -2.60 -3.02 -6.09
N ILE A 38 -1.72 -3.51 -6.94
CA ILE A 38 -1.55 -3.02 -8.31
C ILE A 38 -2.08 -4.09 -9.24
N VAL A 39 -3.18 -3.77 -9.92
CA VAL A 39 -3.93 -4.67 -10.78
C VAL A 39 -3.80 -4.19 -12.22
N PRO A 40 -3.19 -4.95 -13.14
CA PRO A 40 -3.14 -4.56 -14.55
C PRO A 40 -4.55 -4.55 -15.17
N ASP A 41 -4.85 -3.53 -15.99
CA ASP A 41 -6.18 -3.32 -16.61
C ASP A 41 -6.56 -4.43 -17.60
N HIS A 42 -5.54 -5.02 -18.24
CA HIS A 42 -5.68 -6.22 -19.04
C HIS A 42 -4.67 -7.24 -18.55
N ALA A 43 -5.11 -8.49 -18.42
CA ALA A 43 -4.21 -9.63 -18.48
C ALA A 43 -3.59 -9.64 -19.88
N GLN A 44 -2.63 -8.75 -20.16
CA GLN A 44 -1.78 -8.92 -21.31
C GLN A 44 -1.09 -10.25 -21.08
N SER A 45 -1.59 -11.26 -21.80
CA SER A 45 -0.92 -12.51 -22.07
C SER A 45 0.32 -12.21 -22.91
N SER A 46 1.24 -11.37 -22.42
CA SER A 46 2.57 -11.34 -22.98
C SER A 46 3.23 -12.64 -22.55
N ARG A 47 3.33 -13.57 -23.50
CA ARG A 47 4.19 -14.76 -23.45
C ARG A 47 5.69 -14.39 -23.36
N GLU A 48 6.03 -13.21 -22.85
CA GLU A 48 7.38 -12.69 -22.84
C GLU A 48 8.05 -12.94 -21.50
N GLY A 49 8.79 -14.04 -21.48
CA GLY A 49 9.85 -14.33 -20.51
C GLY A 49 9.32 -14.83 -19.17
N HIS A 50 9.51 -16.12 -18.90
CA HIS A 50 9.70 -16.57 -17.52
C HIS A 50 10.80 -15.70 -16.89
N ARG A 51 10.41 -14.69 -16.10
CA ARG A 51 11.38 -14.05 -15.20
C ARG A 51 11.81 -15.12 -14.23
N SER A 52 13.11 -15.36 -14.17
CA SER A 52 13.69 -16.21 -13.13
C SER A 52 13.16 -15.72 -11.79
N MET A 53 12.72 -16.65 -10.93
CA MET A 53 12.23 -16.35 -9.58
C MET A 53 13.20 -15.45 -8.81
N ALA A 54 14.51 -15.60 -9.04
CA ALA A 54 15.54 -14.75 -8.44
C ALA A 54 15.39 -13.27 -8.83
N ARG A 55 15.11 -12.97 -10.10
CA ARG A 55 14.90 -11.57 -10.56
C ARG A 55 13.61 -10.99 -10.00
N THR A 56 12.56 -11.79 -9.91
CA THR A 56 11.29 -11.36 -9.29
C THR A 56 11.49 -11.09 -7.81
N ALA A 57 12.18 -11.98 -7.08
CA ALA A 57 12.48 -11.78 -5.67
C ALA A 57 13.37 -10.54 -5.44
N GLU A 58 14.39 -10.32 -6.28
CA GLU A 58 15.22 -9.11 -6.21
C GLU A 58 14.39 -7.84 -6.43
N MET A 59 13.55 -7.83 -7.47
CA MET A 59 12.63 -6.72 -7.76
C MET A 59 11.67 -6.45 -6.60
N LEU A 60 11.04 -7.50 -6.04
CA LEU A 60 10.17 -7.39 -4.88
C LEU A 60 10.93 -6.89 -3.64
N GLY A 61 12.17 -7.34 -3.44
CA GLY A 61 13.05 -6.89 -2.35
C GLY A 61 13.40 -5.40 -2.39
N ARG A 62 13.28 -4.75 -3.56
CA ARG A 62 13.46 -3.28 -3.71
C ARG A 62 12.22 -2.48 -3.28
N LEU A 63 11.07 -3.14 -3.12
CA LEU A 63 9.84 -2.49 -2.64
C LEU A 63 9.95 -2.22 -1.14
N LYS A 64 9.24 -1.19 -0.70
CA LYS A 64 9.19 -0.73 0.70
C LYS A 64 7.74 -0.47 1.15
N PRO A 65 6.90 -1.52 1.32
CA PRO A 65 5.54 -1.34 1.80
C PRO A 65 5.54 -0.66 3.17
N ALA A 66 4.86 0.49 3.29
CA ALA A 66 4.87 1.32 4.50
C ALA A 66 6.29 1.62 5.06
N SER A 67 7.25 1.90 4.19
CA SER A 67 8.66 2.18 4.53
C SER A 67 9.41 1.00 5.19
N VAL A 68 8.86 -0.21 5.15
CA VAL A 68 9.53 -1.40 5.71
C VAL A 68 10.35 -2.10 4.63
N VAL A 69 11.63 -2.38 4.93
CA VAL A 69 12.53 -3.10 4.03
C VAL A 69 12.16 -4.59 3.98
N LEU A 70 12.15 -5.15 2.77
CA LEU A 70 11.94 -6.57 2.51
C LEU A 70 13.28 -7.26 2.28
N THR A 71 13.53 -8.37 2.98
CA THR A 71 14.87 -9.01 3.01
C THR A 71 14.83 -10.52 2.81
N ASP A 72 13.68 -11.15 3.04
CA ASP A 72 13.55 -12.62 3.07
C ASP A 72 12.63 -13.08 1.93
N ALA A 73 13.20 -13.80 0.96
CA ALA A 73 12.43 -14.45 -0.08
C ALA A 73 11.82 -15.74 0.49
N ALA A 74 10.49 -15.82 0.49
CA ALA A 74 9.77 -16.92 1.10
C ALA A 74 9.04 -17.77 0.03
N PRO A 75 8.86 -19.08 0.25
CA PRO A 75 7.99 -19.89 -0.58
C PRO A 75 6.56 -19.34 -0.56
N SER A 76 5.88 -19.36 -1.71
CA SER A 76 4.46 -19.00 -1.83
C SER A 76 3.80 -19.86 -2.88
N ASP A 77 2.60 -20.37 -2.56
CA ASP A 77 1.78 -21.08 -3.52
C ASP A 77 1.21 -20.10 -4.55
N GLY A 78 1.53 -20.32 -5.82
CA GLY A 78 0.98 -19.52 -6.92
C GLY A 78 1.58 -18.11 -7.05
N GLY A 79 2.81 -17.87 -6.58
CA GLY A 79 3.44 -16.56 -6.73
C GLY A 79 4.90 -16.48 -6.26
N SER A 80 5.43 -15.25 -6.22
CA SER A 80 6.71 -14.93 -5.59
C SER A 80 6.49 -13.99 -4.42
N LEU A 81 7.04 -14.33 -3.26
CA LEU A 81 6.84 -13.59 -2.00
C LEU A 81 8.19 -13.14 -1.44
N VAL A 82 8.27 -11.87 -1.05
CA VAL A 82 9.38 -11.35 -0.25
C VAL A 82 8.80 -10.62 0.95
N ARG A 83 9.37 -10.83 2.13
CA ARG A 83 8.89 -10.27 3.39
C ARG A 83 10.01 -9.58 4.16
N SER A 84 9.63 -8.75 5.13
CA SER A 84 10.56 -8.21 6.12
C SER A 84 11.09 -9.33 7.02
N SER A 85 12.10 -9.02 7.83
CA SER A 85 12.50 -9.89 8.92
C SER A 85 11.32 -10.22 9.86
N THR A 86 11.40 -11.40 10.47
CA THR A 86 10.40 -11.92 11.40
C THR A 86 10.79 -11.66 12.86
N ASP A 87 9.80 -11.59 13.76
CA ASP A 87 10.05 -11.72 15.20
C ASP A 87 10.32 -13.18 15.61
N GLY A 88 10.55 -13.40 16.90
CA GLY A 88 10.73 -14.74 17.48
C GLY A 88 9.49 -15.65 17.35
N ALA A 89 8.32 -15.10 17.00
CA ALA A 89 7.11 -15.85 16.70
C ALA A 89 6.92 -16.10 15.19
N GLY A 90 7.90 -15.73 14.35
CA GLY A 90 7.84 -15.93 12.90
C GLY A 90 6.98 -14.90 12.16
N ARG A 91 6.57 -13.80 12.81
CA ARG A 91 5.69 -12.77 12.23
C ARG A 91 6.48 -11.61 11.63
N CYS A 92 6.17 -11.23 10.40
CA CYS A 92 6.79 -10.10 9.71
C CYS A 92 5.96 -8.80 9.86
N ARG A 93 6.57 -7.66 9.50
CA ARG A 93 5.91 -6.35 9.48
C ARG A 93 5.47 -5.92 8.08
N ALA A 94 6.04 -6.51 7.04
CA ALA A 94 5.65 -6.23 5.68
C ALA A 94 5.94 -7.41 4.75
N TYR A 95 5.21 -7.45 3.64
CA TYR A 95 5.49 -8.32 2.52
C TYR A 95 5.09 -7.69 1.19
N ALA A 96 5.71 -8.17 0.11
CA ALA A 96 5.25 -7.98 -1.25
C ALA A 96 5.09 -9.35 -1.91
N HIS A 97 3.92 -9.58 -2.50
CA HIS A 97 3.53 -10.82 -3.13
C HIS A 97 3.11 -10.55 -4.57
N LEU A 98 3.79 -11.16 -5.53
CA LEU A 98 3.37 -11.20 -6.91
C LEU A 98 2.64 -12.51 -7.19
N CYS A 99 1.32 -12.43 -7.35
CA CYS A 99 0.47 -13.56 -7.67
C CYS A 99 0.65 -14.04 -9.13
N ALA A 100 0.21 -15.26 -9.42
CA ALA A 100 0.24 -15.85 -10.76
C ALA A 100 -0.57 -15.06 -11.80
N ASP A 101 -1.63 -14.38 -11.36
CA ASP A 101 -2.44 -13.46 -12.17
C ASP A 101 -1.78 -12.09 -12.38
N ARG A 102 -0.50 -11.95 -11.99
CA ARG A 102 0.31 -10.74 -12.06
C ARG A 102 -0.19 -9.61 -11.16
N ILE A 103 -1.12 -9.86 -10.25
CA ILE A 103 -1.46 -8.84 -9.24
C ILE A 103 -0.31 -8.74 -8.25
N LEU A 104 0.20 -7.52 -8.08
CA LEU A 104 1.12 -7.22 -6.99
C LEU A 104 0.32 -6.80 -5.77
N GLU A 105 0.47 -7.52 -4.68
CA GLU A 105 -0.02 -7.16 -3.35
C GLU A 105 1.17 -6.73 -2.48
N MET A 106 1.09 -5.55 -1.90
CA MET A 106 2.04 -5.03 -0.92
C MET A 106 1.27 -4.77 0.36
N VAL A 107 1.73 -5.35 1.47
CA VAL A 107 1.19 -5.05 2.80
C VAL A 107 2.33 -4.63 3.70
N GLY A 108 2.17 -3.50 4.36
CA GLY A 108 3.16 -2.98 5.30
C GLY A 108 2.49 -2.39 6.53
N MET A 109 3.09 -2.61 7.68
CA MET A 109 2.64 -2.00 8.93
C MET A 109 3.33 -0.65 9.11
N PRO A 110 2.60 0.49 9.01
CA PRO A 110 3.17 1.78 9.37
C PRO A 110 3.74 1.72 10.79
N ALA A 111 4.77 2.53 11.04
CA ALA A 111 5.29 2.67 12.40
C ALA A 111 4.22 3.32 13.28
N VAL A 112 3.87 2.63 14.37
CA VAL A 112 2.94 3.11 15.38
C VAL A 112 3.73 3.31 16.67
N GLY A 113 3.45 4.39 17.38
CA GLY A 113 4.05 4.67 18.68
C GLY A 113 3.41 5.85 19.39
N PRO A 114 3.85 6.15 20.61
CA PRO A 114 3.27 7.21 21.40
C PRO A 114 3.61 8.57 20.81
N TRP A 115 2.61 9.46 20.74
CA TRP A 115 2.76 10.85 20.35
C TRP A 115 1.83 11.72 21.18
N LEU A 116 2.39 12.64 21.96
CA LEU A 116 1.65 13.45 22.94
C LEU A 116 0.81 12.55 23.87
N ASP A 117 -0.51 12.70 23.83
CA ASP A 117 -1.50 11.97 24.64
C ASP A 117 -2.03 10.69 23.98
N GLU A 118 -1.64 10.40 22.73
CA GLU A 118 -2.02 9.18 22.04
C GLU A 118 -0.94 8.11 22.16
N HIS A 119 -1.34 6.89 22.50
CA HIS A 119 -0.42 5.75 22.60
C HIS A 119 -0.08 5.13 21.24
N ASP A 120 -1.06 5.09 20.34
CA ASP A 120 -0.97 4.40 19.05
C ASP A 120 -1.15 5.40 17.90
N ALA A 121 -0.19 6.29 17.76
CA ALA A 121 -0.16 7.30 16.71
C ALA A 121 0.74 6.85 15.54
N TRP A 122 0.36 7.21 14.32
CA TRP A 122 1.10 6.87 13.11
C TRP A 122 1.08 8.00 12.08
N TRP A 123 2.11 8.04 11.24
CA TRP A 123 2.30 9.09 10.25
C TRP A 123 1.97 8.60 8.83
N PRO A 124 1.09 9.28 8.06
CA PRO A 124 0.68 8.87 6.72
C PRO A 124 1.85 8.79 5.73
N GLY A 125 2.87 9.65 5.90
CA GLY A 125 4.06 9.66 5.05
C GLY A 125 4.80 8.32 5.02
N ALA A 126 4.60 7.46 6.02
CA ALA A 126 5.20 6.13 6.06
C ALA A 126 4.80 5.24 4.87
N TYR A 127 3.60 5.38 4.30
CA TYR A 127 3.19 4.63 3.10
C TYR A 127 3.01 5.53 1.86
N GLU A 128 2.72 6.82 2.01
CA GLU A 128 2.50 7.75 0.88
C GLU A 128 3.81 8.02 0.12
N LEU A 129 4.89 8.36 0.85
CA LEU A 129 6.17 8.72 0.24
C LEU A 129 6.82 7.54 -0.51
N PRO A 130 6.98 6.34 0.09
CA PRO A 130 7.62 5.23 -0.62
C PRO A 130 6.84 4.83 -1.87
N LEU A 131 5.51 4.89 -1.84
CA LEU A 131 4.68 4.58 -3.00
C LEU A 131 4.87 5.62 -4.11
N LEU A 132 4.87 6.91 -3.77
CA LEU A 132 5.10 7.99 -4.74
C LEU A 132 6.50 7.90 -5.36
N GLU A 133 7.53 7.64 -4.56
CA GLU A 133 8.89 7.42 -5.02
C GLU A 133 8.99 6.20 -5.95
N GLN A 134 8.41 5.07 -5.54
CA GLN A 134 8.40 3.85 -6.34
C GLN A 134 7.69 4.03 -7.66
N LEU A 135 6.55 4.73 -7.70
CA LEU A 135 5.79 4.91 -8.94
C LEU A 135 6.37 5.98 -9.86
N SER A 136 7.12 6.95 -9.33
CA SER A 136 7.66 8.08 -10.11
C SER A 136 9.09 7.84 -10.61
N ALA A 137 9.79 6.83 -10.09
CA ALA A 137 11.16 6.52 -10.50
C ALA A 137 11.19 5.94 -11.92
N ASN A 138 12.04 6.50 -12.79
CA ASN A 138 12.21 6.02 -14.17
C ASN A 138 12.65 4.54 -14.23
N ASP A 139 13.40 4.06 -13.25
CA ASP A 139 13.85 2.67 -13.10
C ASP A 139 13.05 1.91 -12.03
N SER A 140 11.76 2.23 -11.91
CA SER A 140 10.89 1.59 -10.92
C SER A 140 10.83 0.07 -11.11
N PRO A 141 10.90 -0.73 -10.02
CA PRO A 141 10.61 -2.16 -10.09
C PRO A 141 9.21 -2.46 -10.65
N LEU A 142 8.28 -1.50 -10.58
CA LEU A 142 6.92 -1.64 -11.11
C LEU A 142 6.86 -1.44 -12.62
N HIS A 143 7.70 -0.56 -13.19
CA HIS A 143 7.85 -0.42 -14.64
C HIS A 143 8.44 -1.69 -15.24
N ASP A 144 9.43 -2.28 -14.57
CA ASP A 144 9.90 -3.59 -14.93
C ASP A 144 8.74 -4.57 -14.90
N LEU A 145 8.00 -4.68 -13.79
CA LEU A 145 6.97 -5.71 -13.62
C LEU A 145 5.85 -5.65 -14.66
N PHE A 146 5.29 -4.46 -14.90
CA PHE A 146 4.08 -4.29 -15.71
C PHE A 146 4.37 -3.80 -17.13
N GLY A 147 5.56 -3.27 -17.38
CA GLY A 147 5.91 -2.56 -18.62
C GLY A 147 5.64 -1.06 -18.49
N ALA A 148 6.53 -0.25 -19.05
CA ALA A 148 6.50 1.21 -18.95
C ALA A 148 5.21 1.87 -19.50
N SER A 149 4.50 1.19 -20.40
CA SER A 149 3.27 1.68 -21.04
C SER A 149 1.99 1.00 -20.55
N ALA A 150 2.08 0.11 -19.55
CA ALA A 150 0.91 -0.61 -19.06
C ALA A 150 -0.03 0.31 -18.28
N THR A 151 -1.33 0.12 -18.49
CA THR A 151 -2.36 0.67 -17.62
C THR A 151 -2.52 -0.26 -16.42
N VAL A 152 -2.36 0.29 -15.22
CA VAL A 152 -2.59 -0.43 -13.97
C VAL A 152 -3.51 0.36 -13.04
N HIS A 153 -4.30 -0.35 -12.23
CA HIS A 153 -5.13 0.22 -11.20
C HIS A 153 -4.48 0.01 -9.85
N LEU A 154 -4.33 1.09 -9.09
CA LEU A 154 -3.86 1.10 -7.72
C LEU A 154 -5.04 1.13 -6.77
N LEU A 155 -5.13 0.12 -5.90
CA LEU A 155 -6.20 -0.07 -4.92
C LEU A 155 -5.56 -0.10 -3.54
N MET A 156 -5.90 0.86 -2.69
CA MET A 156 -5.27 0.98 -1.38
C MET A 156 -6.30 0.91 -0.27
N SER A 157 -5.88 0.42 0.90
CA SER A 157 -6.68 0.45 2.11
C SER A 157 -5.78 0.52 3.35
N LEU A 158 -6.31 1.09 4.42
CA LEU A 158 -5.79 0.91 5.77
C LEU A 158 -6.77 0.02 6.54
N THR A 159 -6.26 -0.90 7.35
CA THR A 159 -7.07 -1.79 8.19
C THR A 159 -6.42 -1.97 9.56
N GLU A 160 -7.19 -2.41 10.56
CA GLU A 160 -6.76 -2.48 11.96
C GLU A 160 -6.37 -1.11 12.52
N VAL A 161 -7.12 -0.06 12.14
CA VAL A 161 -6.87 1.34 12.54
C VAL A 161 -7.80 1.85 13.64
N ASP A 162 -8.77 1.05 14.08
CA ASP A 162 -9.65 1.45 15.18
C ASP A 162 -8.83 1.71 16.46
N GLY A 163 -9.18 2.76 17.19
CA GLY A 163 -8.46 3.20 18.38
C GLY A 163 -7.08 3.84 18.13
N THR A 164 -6.64 3.99 16.88
CA THR A 164 -5.37 4.67 16.56
C THR A 164 -5.55 6.15 16.24
N ALA A 165 -4.43 6.87 16.12
CA ALA A 165 -4.43 8.29 15.73
C ALA A 165 -3.52 8.58 14.54
N LEU A 166 -4.00 9.40 13.62
CA LEU A 166 -3.25 9.93 12.49
C LEU A 166 -2.47 11.18 12.93
N VAL A 167 -1.15 11.18 12.80
CA VAL A 167 -0.33 12.40 12.98
C VAL A 167 -0.28 13.15 11.65
N THR A 168 -0.82 14.37 11.63
CA THR A 168 -0.81 15.23 10.46
C THR A 168 -0.92 16.70 10.88
N GLU A 169 -0.65 17.60 9.96
CA GLU A 169 -0.83 19.04 10.15
C GLU A 169 -2.33 19.39 10.20
N SER A 170 -2.70 20.21 11.17
CA SER A 170 -4.04 20.79 11.32
C SER A 170 -4.30 21.95 10.36
N ASP A 171 -5.55 22.43 10.29
CA ASP A 171 -5.90 23.59 9.45
C ASP A 171 -5.16 24.89 9.84
N ASP A 172 -4.66 24.99 11.07
CA ASP A 172 -3.84 26.09 11.60
C ASP A 172 -2.32 25.85 11.49
N GLY A 173 -1.91 24.76 10.84
CA GLY A 173 -0.50 24.49 10.53
C GLY A 173 0.28 23.79 11.64
N ILE A 174 -0.41 23.12 12.57
CA ILE A 174 0.21 22.48 13.73
C ILE A 174 0.15 20.96 13.58
N GLU A 175 1.29 20.30 13.67
CA GLU A 175 1.36 18.84 13.69
C GLU A 175 0.83 18.31 15.03
N ARG A 176 -0.21 17.47 14.97
CA ARG A 176 -0.80 16.84 16.15
C ARG A 176 -1.50 15.53 15.76
N PRO A 177 -1.77 14.64 16.72
CA PRO A 177 -2.52 13.44 16.45
C PRO A 177 -4.02 13.76 16.33
N PHE A 178 -4.69 13.05 15.42
CA PHE A 178 -6.13 13.06 15.24
C PHE A 178 -6.65 11.63 15.33
N ARG A 179 -7.48 11.35 16.33
CA ARG A 179 -8.05 10.01 16.52
C ARG A 179 -8.89 9.60 15.31
N ILE A 180 -8.70 8.35 14.88
CA ILE A 180 -9.60 7.71 13.95
C ILE A 180 -10.98 7.58 14.64
N PRO A 181 -12.09 7.94 13.97
CA PRO A 181 -13.42 7.82 14.56
C PRO A 181 -13.72 6.40 15.03
N ALA A 182 -14.28 6.28 16.23
CA ALA A 182 -14.57 4.98 16.84
C ALA A 182 -15.43 4.09 15.92
N GLY A 183 -15.05 2.81 15.78
CA GLY A 183 -15.72 1.86 14.91
C GLY A 183 -15.28 1.93 13.44
N VAL A 184 -14.40 2.87 13.08
CA VAL A 184 -13.75 2.87 11.76
C VAL A 184 -12.46 2.06 11.85
N ASP A 185 -12.58 0.80 11.47
CA ASP A 185 -11.44 -0.13 11.47
C ASP A 185 -10.78 -0.28 10.09
N THR A 186 -11.46 0.13 9.01
CA THR A 186 -10.92 0.02 7.66
C THR A 186 -11.28 1.25 6.83
N ILE A 187 -10.29 1.79 6.13
CA ILE A 187 -10.41 2.96 5.27
C ILE A 187 -10.02 2.51 3.86
N HIS A 188 -10.94 2.65 2.91
CA HIS A 188 -10.66 2.40 1.49
C HIS A 188 -10.39 3.73 0.79
N PHE A 189 -9.25 3.84 0.12
CA PHE A 189 -8.93 5.02 -0.68
C PHE A 189 -9.61 4.93 -2.05
N ALA A 190 -9.77 6.08 -2.70
CA ALA A 190 -10.23 6.12 -4.08
C ALA A 190 -9.26 5.32 -4.99
N PRO A 191 -9.77 4.46 -5.89
CA PRO A 191 -8.94 3.80 -6.90
C PRO A 191 -8.23 4.80 -7.80
N VAL A 192 -6.98 4.52 -8.14
CA VAL A 192 -6.18 5.39 -9.03
C VAL A 192 -5.74 4.60 -10.26
N CYS A 193 -6.13 5.07 -11.44
CA CYS A 193 -5.63 4.54 -12.70
C CYS A 193 -4.27 5.18 -13.01
N ILE A 194 -3.25 4.35 -13.19
CA ILE A 194 -1.90 4.75 -13.57
C ILE A 194 -1.75 4.41 -15.05
N ARG A 195 -1.74 5.46 -15.87
CA ARG A 195 -1.52 5.38 -17.31
C ARG A 195 -0.64 6.55 -17.73
N GLY A 196 0.44 6.23 -18.44
CA GLY A 196 1.36 7.25 -18.94
C GLY A 196 2.25 7.89 -17.86
N PRO A 197 2.86 9.06 -18.16
CA PRO A 197 3.81 9.73 -17.28
C PRO A 197 3.22 10.14 -15.93
N ALA A 198 4.07 10.24 -14.89
CA ALA A 198 3.67 10.62 -13.53
C ALA A 198 2.83 11.91 -13.45
N ALA A 199 3.12 12.90 -14.29
CA ALA A 199 2.36 14.15 -14.37
C ALA A 199 0.85 13.96 -14.65
N GLN A 200 0.43 12.81 -15.20
CA GLN A 200 -0.97 12.54 -15.54
C GLN A 200 -1.79 11.92 -14.40
N TRP A 201 -1.16 11.25 -13.44
CA TRP A 201 -1.85 10.51 -12.38
C TRP A 201 -1.42 10.88 -10.96
N ARG A 202 -0.28 11.55 -10.79
CA ARG A 202 0.28 11.87 -9.45
C ARG A 202 -0.67 12.70 -8.60
N GLU A 203 -1.30 13.72 -9.17
CA GLU A 203 -2.26 14.56 -8.43
C GLU A 203 -3.49 13.75 -8.00
N THR A 204 -3.99 12.85 -8.85
CA THR A 204 -5.06 11.90 -8.50
C THR A 204 -4.66 10.99 -7.35
N LEU A 205 -3.41 10.51 -7.34
CA LEU A 205 -2.89 9.70 -6.24
C LEU A 205 -2.80 10.48 -4.92
N VAL A 206 -2.27 11.70 -4.97
CA VAL A 206 -2.21 12.58 -3.79
C VAL A 206 -3.62 12.86 -3.27
N THR A 207 -4.56 13.20 -4.16
CA THR A 207 -5.97 13.38 -3.81
C THR A 207 -6.59 12.13 -3.20
N ALA A 208 -6.20 10.93 -3.67
CA ALA A 208 -6.70 9.69 -3.07
C ALA A 208 -6.26 9.59 -1.60
N PHE A 209 -5.00 9.90 -1.28
CA PHE A 209 -4.47 9.86 0.09
C PHE A 209 -5.22 10.79 1.05
N ASP A 210 -5.75 11.90 0.56
CA ASP A 210 -6.51 12.86 1.37
C ASP A 210 -7.73 12.22 2.06
N SER A 211 -8.20 11.07 1.60
CA SER A 211 -9.33 10.33 2.22
C SER A 211 -9.15 10.13 3.72
N VAL A 212 -7.92 9.87 4.20
CA VAL A 212 -7.66 9.68 5.63
C VAL A 212 -7.71 11.00 6.42
N ARG A 213 -7.27 12.10 5.80
CA ARG A 213 -7.28 13.44 6.41
C ARG A 213 -8.71 13.98 6.50
N HIS A 214 -9.52 13.76 5.46
CA HIS A 214 -10.95 14.07 5.47
C HIS A 214 -11.71 13.28 6.54
N LEU A 215 -11.37 12.00 6.73
CA LEU A 215 -12.00 11.15 7.75
C LEU A 215 -11.85 11.73 9.16
N VAL A 216 -10.68 12.30 9.47
CA VAL A 216 -10.41 12.92 10.77
C VAL A 216 -10.84 14.39 10.85
N GLY A 217 -11.56 14.89 9.84
CA GLY A 217 -12.23 16.20 9.85
C GLY A 217 -11.37 17.39 9.40
N LEU A 218 -10.24 17.17 8.73
CA LEU A 218 -9.38 18.24 8.22
C LEU A 218 -9.90 18.82 6.91
N ARG A 219 -9.80 20.16 6.77
CA ARG A 219 -10.19 20.89 5.56
C ARG A 219 -9.02 21.09 4.62
N SER A 220 -7.82 21.32 5.17
CA SER A 220 -6.57 21.32 4.42
C SER A 220 -6.02 19.90 4.37
N THR A 221 -5.94 19.32 3.19
CA THR A 221 -5.57 17.91 3.00
C THR A 221 -4.19 17.71 2.40
N ARG A 222 -3.49 18.80 2.04
CA ARG A 222 -2.19 18.69 1.40
C ARG A 222 -1.19 18.00 2.34
N PRO A 223 -0.58 16.90 1.91
CA PRO A 223 0.52 16.32 2.69
C PRO A 223 1.65 17.34 2.78
N PHE A 224 2.07 17.72 3.99
CA PHE A 224 3.11 18.74 4.21
C PHE A 224 4.47 18.40 3.58
N TYR A 225 4.65 17.16 3.17
CA TYR A 225 5.86 16.61 2.55
C TYR A 225 5.80 16.56 1.01
N LEU A 226 4.78 17.16 0.38
CA LEU A 226 4.61 17.26 -1.07
C LEU A 226 4.52 18.73 -1.53
#